data_AF-A0A0G3BRE0-F1
#
_entry.id   AF-A0A0G3BRE0-F1
#
_cell.length_a   1.000
_cell.length_b   1.000
_cell.length_c   1.000
_cell.angle_alpha   90.00
_cell.angle_beta   90.00
_cell.angle_gamma   90.00
#
_symmetry.space_group_name_H-M   'P 1'
#
loop_
_entity.id
_entity.type
_entity.pdbx_description
1 polymer ?
#
loop_
_entity_poly.entity_id
_entity_poly.type
_entity_poly.pdbx_seq_one_letter_code
_entity_poly.pdbx_strand_id
1 'polypeptide(L)'
;MANMAAAPDGSEVARLIRVLGTLQPFSYAKVKSPPEAWLARWFTRLLVIGVVVLALVAVMALVHQYRKLPPAAIQVALVAVAVSQIAAILALFAQTGSGACSLLHPHRRRSELLEQAYQHDHQNALSLQQFSAAALDEADPWLEKTMKRLERRPVRFFGSSDQLAYQRDVLAAARALKRASAPLAPVGIRGGIARTLPAAALHCPHWNAAA
;
A
#
# COMPACT_ATOMS: atom_id res chain seq x y z
N MET A 1 -2.40 25.53 -50.95
CA MET A 1 -2.52 26.68 -50.04
C MET A 1 -1.92 26.25 -48.70
N ALA A 2 -0.66 26.63 -48.46
CA ALA A 2 0.03 26.31 -47.22
C ALA A 2 -0.45 27.28 -46.13
N ASN A 3 -1.18 26.77 -45.14
CA ASN A 3 -1.41 27.50 -43.90
C ASN A 3 -0.03 27.72 -43.26
N MET A 4 0.49 28.94 -43.37
CA MET A 4 1.57 29.41 -42.51
C MET A 4 1.01 29.46 -41.10
N ALA A 5 1.10 28.35 -40.37
CA ALA A 5 0.83 28.32 -38.94
C ALA A 5 1.83 29.29 -38.30
N ALA A 6 1.33 30.44 -37.87
CA ALA A 6 2.11 31.39 -37.09
C ALA A 6 2.75 30.64 -35.90
N ALA A 7 3.99 30.99 -35.59
CA ALA A 7 4.68 30.42 -34.44
C ALA A 7 3.78 30.58 -33.19
N PRO A 8 3.55 29.51 -32.42
CA PRO A 8 2.71 29.56 -31.24
C PRO A 8 3.21 30.65 -30.28
N ASP A 9 2.30 31.50 -29.82
CA ASP A 9 2.63 32.50 -28.82
C ASP A 9 2.93 31.78 -27.51
N GLY A 10 4.11 32.01 -26.92
CA GLY A 10 4.51 31.37 -25.66
C GLY A 10 3.52 31.63 -24.51
N SER A 11 2.70 32.68 -24.62
CA SER A 11 1.59 32.96 -23.69
C SER A 11 0.46 31.92 -23.76
N GLU A 12 0.23 31.35 -24.93
CA GLU A 12 -0.80 30.34 -25.21
C GLU A 12 -0.39 28.98 -24.63
N VAL A 13 0.86 28.57 -24.85
CA VAL A 13 1.44 27.33 -24.29
C VAL A 13 1.42 27.36 -22.75
N ALA A 14 1.77 28.50 -22.15
CA ALA A 14 1.71 28.66 -20.70
C ALA A 14 0.27 28.55 -20.14
N ARG A 15 -0.72 29.04 -20.89
CA ARG A 15 -2.14 28.93 -20.53
C ARG A 15 -2.62 27.47 -20.65
N LEU A 16 -2.22 26.77 -21.72
CA LEU A 16 -2.49 25.34 -21.91
C LEU A 16 -1.96 24.50 -20.75
N ILE A 17 -0.71 24.72 -20.33
CA ILE A 17 -0.11 24.02 -19.19
C ILE A 17 -0.89 24.27 -17.89
N ARG A 18 -1.40 25.49 -17.66
CA ARG A 18 -2.24 25.78 -16.49
C ARG A 18 -3.56 25.01 -16.54
N VAL A 19 -4.23 24.97 -17.69
CA VAL A 19 -5.48 24.23 -17.86
C VAL A 19 -5.24 22.74 -17.61
N LEU A 20 -4.18 22.16 -18.20
CA LEU A 20 -3.77 20.78 -17.96
C LEU A 20 -3.52 20.49 -16.47
N GLY A 21 -2.93 21.43 -15.73
CA GLY A 21 -2.72 21.31 -14.29
C GLY A 21 -4.01 21.34 -13.45
N THR A 22 -5.13 21.82 -14.01
CA THR A 22 -6.44 21.82 -13.34
C THR A 22 -7.30 20.60 -13.66
N LEU A 23 -6.92 19.80 -14.67
CA LEU A 23 -7.64 18.59 -15.01
C LEU A 23 -7.47 17.57 -13.89
N GLN A 24 -8.59 17.13 -13.30
CA GLN A 24 -8.55 16.13 -12.24
C GLN A 24 -8.30 14.74 -12.84
N PRO A 25 -7.52 13.89 -12.18
CA PRO A 25 -7.36 12.51 -12.59
C PRO A 25 -8.69 11.75 -12.42
N PHE A 26 -9.01 10.89 -13.39
CA PHE A 26 -10.18 10.02 -13.29
C PHE A 26 -10.02 9.07 -12.09
N SER A 27 -10.96 9.13 -11.15
CA SER A 27 -10.89 8.37 -9.90
C SER A 27 -11.81 7.16 -9.92
N TYR A 28 -11.26 5.99 -10.26
CA TYR A 28 -11.94 4.69 -10.21
C TYR A 28 -12.58 4.37 -8.85
N ALA A 29 -12.03 4.90 -7.75
CA ALA A 29 -12.55 4.69 -6.40
C ALA A 29 -13.97 5.25 -6.20
N LYS A 30 -14.40 6.23 -7.02
CA LYS A 30 -15.74 6.83 -6.96
C LYS A 30 -16.81 5.99 -7.67
N VAL A 31 -16.40 4.99 -8.46
CA VAL A 31 -17.29 4.14 -9.27
C VAL A 31 -17.57 2.79 -8.59
N LYS A 32 -17.29 2.67 -7.29
CA LYS A 32 -17.65 1.47 -6.53
C LYS A 32 -19.16 1.34 -6.45
N SER A 33 -19.66 0.12 -6.68
CA SER A 33 -21.08 -0.16 -6.51
C SER A 33 -21.52 0.09 -5.05
N PRO A 34 -22.76 0.53 -4.82
CA PRO A 34 -23.26 0.83 -3.48
C PRO A 34 -23.02 -0.27 -2.43
N PRO A 35 -23.20 -1.58 -2.72
CA PRO A 35 -22.91 -2.63 -1.74
C PRO A 35 -21.41 -2.78 -1.45
N GLU A 36 -20.53 -2.58 -2.45
CA GLU A 36 -19.09 -2.64 -2.22
C GLU A 36 -18.62 -1.44 -1.38
N ALA A 37 -19.13 -0.25 -1.66
CA ALA A 37 -18.83 0.95 -0.88
C ALA A 37 -19.29 0.80 0.57
N TRP A 38 -20.45 0.16 0.80
CA TRP A 38 -20.95 -0.13 2.14
C TRP A 38 -20.06 -1.13 2.87
N LEU A 39 -19.74 -2.28 2.26
CA LEU A 39 -18.84 -3.30 2.82
C LEU A 39 -17.46 -2.72 3.15
N ALA A 40 -16.89 -1.92 2.25
CA ALA A 40 -15.60 -1.27 2.44
C ALA A 40 -15.62 -0.29 3.63
N ARG A 41 -16.71 0.49 3.79
CA ARG A 41 -16.87 1.38 4.96
C ARG A 41 -16.95 0.60 6.27
N TRP A 42 -17.68 -0.52 6.28
CA TRP A 42 -17.76 -1.39 7.47
C TRP A 42 -16.43 -2.02 7.81
N PHE A 43 -15.70 -2.51 6.81
CA PHE A 43 -14.33 -3.00 6.99
C PHE A 43 -13.45 -1.95 7.66
N THR A 44 -13.41 -0.72 7.13
CA THR A 44 -12.61 0.35 7.72
C THR A 44 -13.04 0.68 9.15
N ARG A 45 -14.34 0.75 9.42
CA ARG A 45 -14.86 1.03 10.77
C ARG A 45 -14.51 -0.08 11.77
N LEU A 46 -14.74 -1.34 11.40
CA LEU A 46 -14.42 -2.50 12.25
C LEU A 46 -12.93 -2.58 12.54
N LEU A 47 -12.09 -2.28 11.54
CA LEU A 47 -10.64 -2.30 11.70
C LEU A 47 -10.16 -1.16 12.62
N VAL A 48 -10.70 0.05 12.46
CA VAL A 48 -10.39 1.18 13.35
C VAL A 48 -10.82 0.88 14.79
N ILE A 49 -12.04 0.37 14.99
CA ILE A 49 -12.52 -0.04 16.31
C ILE A 49 -11.61 -1.11 16.91
N GLY A 50 -11.24 -2.13 16.13
CA GLY A 50 -10.33 -3.19 16.57
C GLY A 50 -8.97 -2.64 17.02
N VAL A 51 -8.36 -1.76 16.24
CA VAL A 51 -7.07 -1.14 16.57
C VAL A 51 -7.16 -0.27 17.82
N VAL A 52 -8.22 0.52 17.96
CA VAL A 52 -8.42 1.39 19.14
C VAL A 52 -8.61 0.55 20.41
N VAL A 53 -9.44 -0.50 20.36
CA VAL A 53 -9.64 -1.42 21.49
C VAL A 53 -8.34 -2.13 21.86
N LEU A 54 -7.58 -2.60 20.87
CA LEU A 54 -6.30 -3.28 21.11
C LEU A 54 -5.25 -2.33 21.71
N ALA A 55 -5.22 -1.07 21.27
CA ALA A 55 -4.37 -0.05 21.87
C ALA A 55 -4.75 0.21 23.34
N LEU A 56 -6.05 0.29 23.66
CA LEU A 56 -6.53 0.46 25.03
C LEU A 56 -6.13 -0.72 25.93
N VAL A 57 -6.26 -1.94 25.43
CA VAL A 57 -5.81 -3.15 26.14
C VAL A 57 -4.30 -3.13 26.36
N ALA A 58 -3.51 -2.71 25.36
CA ALA A 58 -2.06 -2.59 25.51
C ALA A 58 -1.67 -1.57 26.60
N VAL A 59 -2.39 -0.45 26.69
CA VAL A 59 -2.21 0.53 27.77
C VAL A 59 -2.58 -0.08 29.13
N MET A 60 -3.70 -0.79 29.25
CA MET A 60 -4.05 -1.47 30.49
C MET A 60 -3.01 -2.52 30.90
N ALA A 61 -2.46 -3.27 29.93
CA ALA A 61 -1.40 -4.24 30.18
C ALA A 61 -0.12 -3.56 30.69
N LEU A 62 0.26 -2.42 30.12
CA LEU A 62 1.38 -1.61 30.62
C LEU A 62 1.12 -1.12 32.05
N VAL A 63 -0.07 -0.56 32.32
CA VAL A 63 -0.44 -0.10 33.67
C VAL A 63 -0.41 -1.26 34.67
N HIS A 64 -0.84 -2.46 34.28
CA HIS A 64 -0.80 -3.64 35.13
C HIS A 64 0.61 -4.00 35.60
N GLN A 65 1.63 -3.77 34.76
CA GLN A 65 3.03 -4.02 35.12
C GLN A 65 3.50 -3.10 36.25
N TYR A 66 3.03 -1.84 36.28
CA TYR A 66 3.40 -0.87 37.32
C TYR A 66 2.48 -0.93 38.55
N ARG A 67 1.20 -1.28 38.36
CA ARG A 67 0.21 -1.39 39.43
C ARG A 67 -0.76 -2.53 39.12
N LYS A 68 -0.81 -3.53 40.01
CA LYS A 68 -1.75 -4.66 39.87
C LYS A 68 -3.19 -4.14 39.77
N LEU A 69 -3.79 -4.36 38.61
CA LEU A 69 -5.19 -4.00 38.35
C LEU A 69 -6.13 -4.92 39.14
N PRO A 70 -7.31 -4.42 39.54
CA PRO A 70 -8.33 -5.24 40.17
C PRO A 70 -8.85 -6.31 39.19
N PRO A 71 -9.32 -7.47 39.69
CA PRO A 71 -9.75 -8.59 38.85
C PRO A 71 -10.89 -8.21 37.88
N ALA A 72 -11.78 -7.30 38.27
CA ALA A 72 -12.82 -6.77 37.39
C ALA A 72 -12.24 -6.08 36.14
N ALA A 73 -11.17 -5.30 36.29
CA ALA A 73 -10.52 -4.62 35.16
C ALA A 73 -9.81 -5.61 34.22
N ILE A 74 -9.28 -6.71 34.76
CA ILE A 74 -8.69 -7.80 33.97
C ILE A 74 -9.78 -8.51 33.14
N GLN A 75 -10.94 -8.79 33.74
CA GLN A 75 -12.07 -9.39 33.02
C GLN A 75 -12.55 -8.49 31.89
N VAL A 76 -12.69 -7.17 32.12
CA VAL A 76 -13.04 -6.21 31.08
C VAL A 76 -12.03 -6.22 29.94
N ALA A 77 -10.72 -6.25 30.25
CA ALA A 77 -9.68 -6.31 29.24
C ALA A 77 -9.75 -7.62 28.41
N LEU A 78 -10.02 -8.77 29.04
CA LEU A 78 -10.20 -10.04 28.33
C LEU A 78 -11.43 -10.04 27.41
N VAL A 79 -12.55 -9.50 27.88
CA VAL A 79 -13.76 -9.34 27.06
C VAL A 79 -13.48 -8.41 25.87
N ALA A 80 -12.77 -7.30 26.11
CA ALA A 80 -12.39 -6.36 25.05
C ALA A 80 -11.49 -7.01 24.00
N VAL A 81 -10.54 -7.86 24.40
CA VAL A 81 -9.73 -8.65 23.46
C VAL A 81 -10.60 -9.59 22.64
N ALA A 82 -11.52 -10.33 23.27
CA ALA A 82 -12.43 -11.24 22.55
C ALA A 82 -13.28 -10.48 21.52
N VAL A 83 -13.84 -9.32 21.89
CA VAL A 83 -14.59 -8.45 20.98
C VAL A 83 -13.71 -7.96 19.82
N SER A 84 -12.45 -7.59 20.10
CA SER A 84 -11.52 -7.15 19.05
C SER A 84 -11.22 -8.27 18.03
N GLN A 85 -11.11 -9.51 18.49
CA GLN A 85 -10.89 -10.67 17.61
C GLN A 85 -12.13 -10.96 16.74
N ILE A 86 -13.33 -10.91 17.33
CA ILE A 86 -14.58 -11.05 16.58
C ILE A 86 -14.70 -9.94 15.52
N ALA A 87 -14.38 -8.69 15.87
CA ALA A 87 -14.38 -7.58 14.92
C ALA A 87 -13.38 -7.78 13.79
N ALA A 88 -12.18 -8.31 14.07
CA ALA A 88 -11.18 -8.63 13.05
C ALA A 88 -11.65 -9.74 12.10
N ILE A 89 -12.30 -10.78 12.62
CA ILE A 89 -12.90 -11.86 11.82
C ILE A 89 -14.00 -11.30 10.91
N LEU A 90 -14.90 -10.47 11.45
CA LEU A 90 -15.95 -9.82 10.66
C LEU A 90 -15.36 -8.88 9.59
N ALA A 91 -14.27 -8.18 9.88
CA ALA A 91 -13.55 -7.37 8.91
C ALA A 91 -13.00 -8.24 7.76
N LEU A 92 -12.41 -9.39 8.06
CA LEU A 92 -11.94 -10.34 7.03
C LEU A 92 -13.08 -10.83 6.13
N PHE A 93 -14.25 -11.13 6.70
CA PHE A 93 -15.43 -11.48 5.91
C PHE A 93 -15.92 -10.33 5.04
N ALA A 94 -15.94 -9.10 5.57
CA ALA A 94 -16.32 -7.91 4.79
C ALA A 94 -15.36 -7.65 3.62
N GLN A 95 -14.05 -7.82 3.84
CA GLN A 95 -13.03 -7.67 2.80
C GLN A 95 -13.17 -8.76 1.73
N THR A 96 -13.32 -10.03 2.14
CA THR A 96 -13.52 -11.15 1.22
C THR A 96 -14.81 -10.99 0.42
N GLY A 97 -15.89 -10.58 1.07
CA GLY A 97 -17.18 -10.30 0.44
C GLY A 97 -17.09 -9.15 -0.57
N SER A 98 -16.41 -8.06 -0.24
CA SER A 98 -16.12 -6.96 -1.16
C SER A 98 -15.36 -7.45 -2.40
N GLY A 99 -14.36 -8.31 -2.21
CA GLY A 99 -13.61 -8.93 -3.30
C GLY A 99 -14.50 -9.81 -4.17
N ALA A 100 -15.30 -10.69 -3.57
CA ALA A 100 -16.22 -11.56 -4.30
C ALA A 100 -17.26 -10.77 -5.10
N CYS A 101 -17.88 -9.73 -4.51
CA CYS A 101 -18.81 -8.86 -5.23
C CYS A 101 -18.17 -8.19 -6.45
N SER A 102 -16.90 -7.80 -6.34
CA SER A 102 -16.17 -7.20 -7.47
C SER A 102 -15.93 -8.19 -8.62
N LEU A 103 -15.77 -9.49 -8.31
CA LEU A 103 -15.55 -10.56 -9.28
C LEU A 103 -16.83 -11.07 -9.94
N LEU A 104 -17.99 -10.90 -9.31
CA LEU A 104 -19.28 -11.39 -9.84
C LEU A 104 -19.84 -10.50 -10.96
N HIS A 105 -19.40 -9.23 -11.07
CA HIS A 105 -19.91 -8.31 -12.10
C HIS A 105 -18.79 -7.63 -12.91
N PRO A 106 -17.84 -8.39 -13.50
CA PRO A 106 -16.68 -7.82 -14.15
C PRO A 106 -17.06 -7.12 -15.47
N HIS A 107 -17.96 -7.71 -16.25
CA HIS A 107 -18.34 -7.18 -17.57
C HIS A 107 -19.14 -5.89 -17.49
N ARG A 108 -20.16 -5.85 -16.62
CA ARG A 108 -21.02 -4.67 -16.45
C ARG A 108 -20.25 -3.47 -15.89
N ARG A 109 -19.35 -3.72 -14.93
CA ARG A 109 -18.45 -2.67 -14.44
C ARG A 109 -17.49 -2.16 -15.49
N ARG A 110 -16.92 -3.06 -16.30
CA ARG A 110 -15.92 -2.67 -17.29
C ARG A 110 -16.52 -1.75 -18.36
N SER A 111 -17.74 -2.04 -18.84
CA SER A 111 -18.43 -1.18 -19.81
C SER A 111 -18.80 0.17 -19.20
N GLU A 112 -19.41 0.19 -18.01
CA GLU A 112 -19.80 1.43 -17.32
C GLU A 112 -18.57 2.29 -16.98
N LEU A 113 -17.47 1.68 -16.55
CA LEU A 113 -16.20 2.36 -16.29
C LEU A 113 -15.57 2.92 -17.55
N LEU A 114 -15.58 2.17 -18.65
CA LEU A 114 -15.05 2.62 -19.94
C LEU A 114 -15.87 3.80 -20.47
N GLU A 115 -17.18 3.74 -20.35
CA GLU A 115 -18.06 4.84 -20.77
C GLU A 115 -17.82 6.09 -19.93
N GLN A 116 -17.71 5.97 -18.61
CA GLN A 116 -17.42 7.10 -17.74
C GLN A 116 -16.01 7.67 -17.97
N ALA A 117 -15.02 6.81 -18.18
CA ALA A 117 -13.66 7.24 -18.54
C ALA A 117 -13.66 7.97 -19.87
N TYR A 118 -14.36 7.44 -20.88
CA TYR A 118 -14.52 8.09 -22.18
C TYR A 118 -15.20 9.45 -22.05
N GLN A 119 -16.29 9.56 -21.28
CA GLN A 119 -16.98 10.83 -21.06
C GLN A 119 -16.08 11.85 -20.35
N HIS A 120 -15.31 11.42 -19.35
CA HIS A 120 -14.35 12.26 -18.65
C HIS A 120 -13.23 12.75 -19.58
N ASP A 121 -12.64 11.84 -20.35
CA ASP A 121 -11.58 12.16 -21.31
C ASP A 121 -12.10 13.04 -22.44
N HIS A 122 -13.34 12.82 -22.87
CA HIS A 122 -14.01 13.68 -23.86
C HIS A 122 -14.22 15.10 -23.32
N GLN A 123 -14.67 15.27 -22.07
CA GLN A 123 -14.79 16.58 -21.43
C GLN A 123 -13.44 17.30 -21.33
N ASN A 124 -12.38 16.55 -20.98
CA ASN A 124 -11.02 17.08 -20.97
C ASN A 124 -10.58 17.49 -22.37
N ALA A 125 -10.85 16.67 -23.40
CA ALA A 125 -10.54 17.00 -24.78
C ALA A 125 -11.29 18.25 -25.26
N LEU A 126 -12.56 18.42 -24.91
CA LEU A 126 -13.33 19.64 -25.19
C LEU A 126 -12.69 20.87 -24.56
N SER A 127 -12.17 20.77 -23.34
CA SER A 127 -11.45 21.88 -22.70
C SER A 127 -10.14 22.25 -23.40
N LEU A 128 -9.58 21.34 -24.20
CA LEU A 128 -8.36 21.54 -24.97
C LEU A 128 -8.61 22.05 -26.39
N GLN A 129 -9.83 21.93 -26.92
CA GLN A 129 -10.19 22.43 -28.26
C GLN A 129 -10.04 23.95 -28.43
N GLN A 130 -10.00 24.70 -27.33
CA GLN A 130 -9.80 26.15 -27.36
C GLN A 130 -8.36 26.59 -27.70
N PHE A 131 -7.40 25.65 -27.77
CA PHE A 131 -6.00 25.92 -28.07
C PHE A 131 -5.68 25.56 -29.52
N SER A 132 -4.71 26.27 -30.11
CA SER A 132 -4.24 25.98 -31.46
C SER A 132 -3.49 24.63 -31.53
N ALA A 133 -3.55 23.98 -32.70
CA ALA A 133 -2.81 22.73 -32.94
C ALA A 133 -1.29 22.90 -32.72
N ALA A 134 -0.74 24.07 -33.08
CA ALA A 134 0.68 24.38 -32.88
C ALA A 134 1.06 24.46 -31.39
N ALA A 135 0.20 25.03 -30.54
CA ALA A 135 0.43 25.10 -29.09
C ALA A 135 0.33 23.72 -28.42
N LEU A 136 -0.56 22.85 -28.92
CA LEU A 136 -0.68 21.45 -28.46
C LEU A 136 0.57 20.65 -28.84
N ASP A 137 1.04 20.76 -30.09
CA ASP A 137 2.25 20.08 -30.58
C ASP A 137 3.51 20.53 -29.84
N GLU A 138 3.60 21.81 -29.44
CA GLU A 138 4.73 22.31 -28.65
C GLU A 138 4.67 21.84 -27.18
N ALA A 139 3.48 21.72 -26.61
CA ALA A 139 3.30 21.27 -25.23
C ALA A 139 3.57 19.77 -25.03
N ASP A 140 3.32 18.95 -26.04
CA ASP A 140 3.49 17.49 -25.98
C ASP A 140 4.91 17.04 -25.56
N PRO A 141 6.00 17.47 -26.21
CA PRO A 141 7.36 17.10 -25.79
C PRO A 141 7.72 17.63 -24.39
N TRP A 142 7.14 18.77 -24.00
CA TRP A 142 7.32 19.32 -22.66
C TRP A 142 6.63 18.47 -21.59
N LEU A 143 5.40 18.00 -21.85
CA LEU A 143 4.66 17.09 -20.98
C LEU A 143 5.38 15.76 -20.85
N GLU A 144 5.82 15.17 -21.96
CA GLU A 144 6.54 13.89 -21.97
C GLU A 144 7.83 13.99 -21.13
N LYS A 145 8.59 15.07 -21.30
CA LYS A 145 9.80 15.34 -20.50
C LYS A 145 9.48 15.51 -19.02
N THR A 146 8.36 16.14 -18.69
CA THR A 146 7.91 16.35 -17.31
C THR A 146 7.46 15.04 -16.66
N MET A 147 6.72 14.20 -17.39
CA MET A 147 6.36 12.85 -16.96
C MET A 147 7.60 11.99 -16.70
N LYS A 148 8.56 11.95 -17.65
CA LYS A 148 9.84 11.25 -17.46
C LYS A 148 10.61 11.75 -16.23
N ARG A 149 10.56 13.06 -15.94
CA ARG A 149 11.15 13.64 -14.72
C ARG A 149 10.43 13.18 -13.45
N LEU A 150 9.11 13.17 -13.47
CA LEU A 150 8.28 12.71 -12.36
C LEU A 150 8.48 11.22 -12.08
N GLU A 151 8.58 10.37 -13.11
CA GLU A 151 8.88 8.94 -12.97
C GLU A 151 10.27 8.67 -12.40
N ARG A 152 11.26 9.48 -12.78
CA ARG A 152 12.64 9.35 -12.27
C ARG A 152 12.81 9.82 -10.84
N ARG A 153 11.94 10.70 -10.32
CA ARG A 153 12.05 11.25 -8.95
C ARG A 153 11.92 10.14 -7.88
N PRO A 154 10.87 9.29 -7.87
CA PRO A 154 10.77 8.17 -6.94
C PRO A 154 11.99 7.25 -7.01
N VAL A 155 12.44 6.91 -8.21
CA VAL A 155 13.62 6.05 -8.40
C VAL A 155 14.88 6.68 -7.81
N ARG A 156 15.01 8.01 -7.89
CA ARG A 156 16.17 8.73 -7.35
C ARG A 156 16.10 8.93 -5.84
N PHE A 157 14.90 9.04 -5.26
CA PHE A 157 14.71 9.22 -3.81
C PHE A 157 14.64 7.90 -3.04
N PHE A 158 14.06 6.85 -3.62
CA PHE A 158 13.82 5.57 -2.98
C PHE A 158 14.71 4.44 -3.52
N GLY A 159 15.45 4.67 -4.62
CA GLY A 159 16.20 3.63 -5.34
C GLY A 159 15.35 2.93 -6.41
N SER A 160 15.96 2.03 -7.19
CA SER A 160 15.20 1.14 -8.09
C SER A 160 14.30 0.20 -7.26
N SER A 161 13.26 -0.36 -7.88
CA SER A 161 12.42 -1.40 -7.26
C SER A 161 13.26 -2.51 -6.60
N ASP A 162 14.37 -2.85 -7.25
CA ASP A 162 15.28 -3.90 -6.84
C ASP A 162 16.10 -3.50 -5.62
N GLN A 163 16.43 -2.21 -5.51
CA GLN A 163 17.14 -1.67 -4.36
C GLN A 163 16.24 -1.58 -3.12
N LEU A 164 14.95 -1.26 -3.31
CA LEU A 164 13.94 -1.32 -2.24
C LEU A 164 13.65 -2.77 -1.80
N ALA A 165 13.57 -3.70 -2.76
CA ALA A 165 13.43 -5.12 -2.47
C ALA A 165 14.64 -5.63 -1.67
N TYR A 166 15.86 -5.29 -2.11
CA TYR A 166 17.10 -5.63 -1.41
C TYR A 166 17.14 -5.05 0.00
N GLN A 167 16.81 -3.77 0.19
CA GLN A 167 16.73 -3.17 1.52
C GLN A 167 15.71 -3.87 2.42
N ARG A 168 14.56 -4.28 1.88
CA ARG A 168 13.54 -5.03 2.62
C ARG A 168 14.06 -6.40 3.05
N ASP A 169 14.76 -7.09 2.17
CA ASP A 169 15.28 -8.45 2.41
C ASP A 169 16.45 -8.42 3.41
N VAL A 170 17.36 -7.45 3.30
CA VAL A 170 18.43 -7.22 4.28
C VAL A 170 17.84 -6.93 5.68
N LEU A 171 16.79 -6.12 5.74
CA LEU A 171 16.14 -5.79 7.01
C LEU A 171 15.38 -6.99 7.60
N ALA A 172 14.81 -7.85 6.75
CA ALA A 172 14.19 -9.11 7.17
C ALA A 172 15.24 -10.09 7.71
N ALA A 173 16.39 -10.21 7.04
CA ALA A 173 17.52 -11.02 7.49
C ALA A 173 18.10 -10.53 8.81
N ALA A 174 18.27 -9.21 8.99
CA ALA A 174 18.73 -8.62 10.25
C ALA A 174 17.77 -8.91 11.42
N ARG A 175 16.45 -8.88 11.18
CA ARG A 175 15.44 -9.24 12.19
C ARG A 175 15.47 -10.73 12.51
N ALA A 176 15.69 -11.60 11.52
CA ALA A 176 15.83 -13.03 11.74
C ALA A 176 17.09 -13.35 12.56
N LEU A 177 18.21 -12.69 12.25
CA LEU A 177 19.46 -12.83 13.00
C LEU A 177 19.30 -12.36 14.45
N LYS A 178 18.60 -11.24 14.68
CA LYS A 178 18.31 -10.72 16.02
C LYS A 178 17.42 -11.66 16.85
N ARG A 179 16.52 -12.41 16.20
CA ARG A 179 15.71 -13.45 16.85
C ARG A 179 16.54 -14.69 17.17
N ALA A 180 17.44 -15.08 16.27
CA ALA A 180 18.35 -16.21 16.49
C ALA A 180 19.42 -15.92 17.56
N SER A 181 19.84 -14.65 17.68
CA SER A 181 20.80 -14.19 18.69
C SER A 181 20.14 -13.75 19.99
N ALA A 182 18.81 -13.83 20.11
CA ALA A 182 18.14 -13.59 21.39
C ALA A 182 18.57 -14.70 22.36
N PRO A 183 19.02 -14.38 23.59
CA PRO A 183 19.44 -15.39 24.54
C PRO A 183 18.29 -16.37 24.75
N LEU A 184 18.54 -17.64 24.44
CA LEU A 184 17.63 -18.74 24.76
C LEU A 184 17.30 -18.60 26.24
N ALA A 185 16.05 -18.23 26.54
CA ALA A 185 15.55 -18.28 27.91
C ALA A 185 15.89 -19.67 28.46
N PRO A 186 16.42 -19.79 29.69
CA PRO A 186 16.83 -21.06 30.23
C PRO A 186 15.61 -22.00 30.21
N VAL A 187 15.63 -22.93 29.26
CA VAL A 187 14.68 -24.04 29.21
C VAL A 187 14.98 -24.83 30.48
N GLY A 188 14.04 -24.78 31.43
CA GLY A 188 14.10 -25.60 32.62
C GLY A 188 14.02 -27.08 32.22
N ILE A 189 15.16 -27.68 31.89
CA ILE A 189 15.29 -29.11 31.65
C ILE A 189 15.23 -29.78 33.02
N ARG A 190 14.02 -30.09 33.46
CA ARG A 190 13.78 -31.03 34.54
C ARG A 190 13.86 -32.44 33.92
N GLY A 191 15.00 -33.09 34.14
CA GLY A 191 15.10 -34.56 34.19
C GLY A 191 15.44 -35.27 32.88
N GLY A 192 16.65 -35.83 32.87
CA GLY A 192 16.90 -37.18 32.36
C GLY A 192 16.95 -37.38 30.86
N ILE A 193 18.16 -37.51 30.32
CA ILE A 193 18.71 -38.74 29.75
C ILE A 193 19.94 -38.35 28.93
N ALA A 194 21.09 -38.85 29.39
CA ALA A 194 22.32 -38.84 28.61
C ALA A 194 22.10 -39.64 27.32
N ARG A 195 22.23 -38.98 26.17
CA ARG A 195 22.56 -39.65 24.90
C ARG A 195 23.67 -38.87 24.20
N THR A 196 24.75 -39.62 24.01
CA THR A 196 25.96 -39.36 23.25
C THR A 196 25.70 -38.68 21.91
N LEU A 197 26.36 -37.54 21.69
CA LEU A 197 26.53 -36.87 20.41
C LEU A 197 27.46 -37.68 19.49
N PRO A 198 27.08 -37.99 18.24
CA PRO A 198 28.06 -38.28 17.21
C PRO A 198 28.62 -36.96 16.66
N ALA A 199 29.93 -36.80 16.80
CA ALA A 199 30.72 -35.84 16.07
C ALA A 199 30.71 -36.20 14.58
N ALA A 200 30.00 -35.42 13.75
CA ALA A 200 30.13 -35.52 12.30
C ALA A 200 29.82 -34.19 11.62
N ALA A 201 30.85 -33.70 10.92
CA ALA A 201 30.77 -32.93 9.68
C ALA A 201 30.31 -31.48 9.73
N LEU A 202 31.14 -30.62 10.33
CA LEU A 202 31.42 -29.30 9.76
C LEU A 202 32.38 -29.48 8.57
N HIS A 203 31.83 -29.54 7.36
CA HIS A 203 32.62 -29.41 6.12
C HIS A 203 31.88 -28.43 5.19
N CYS A 204 32.35 -27.18 5.16
CA CYS A 204 31.96 -26.20 4.15
C CYS A 204 33.16 -25.95 3.23
N PRO A 205 33.14 -26.40 1.96
CA PRO A 205 34.14 -26.03 0.97
C PRO A 205 33.51 -25.07 -0.05
N HIS A 206 33.68 -23.76 0.10
CA HIS A 206 33.71 -22.82 -1.04
C HIS A 206 34.21 -21.42 -0.60
N TRP A 207 35.45 -21.34 -0.11
CA TRP A 207 36.19 -20.08 -0.12
C TRP A 207 37.51 -20.36 -0.82
N ASN A 208 37.54 -20.12 -2.14
CA ASN A 208 38.77 -19.87 -2.89
C ASN A 208 38.44 -18.78 -3.90
N ALA A 209 38.64 -17.54 -3.45
CA ALA A 209 38.72 -16.38 -4.30
C ALA A 209 40.19 -16.10 -4.61
N ALA A 210 40.47 -15.96 -5.91
CA ALA A 210 41.40 -15.05 -6.55
C ALA A 210 42.80 -14.85 -5.91
N ALA A 211 43.81 -15.36 -6.62
CA ALA A 211 45.08 -14.70 -6.84
C ALA A 211 45.27 -14.51 -8.35
#